data_AF-A0A934Q6X8-F1
#
_entry.id   AF-A0A934Q6X8-F1
#
_cell.length_a   1.000
_cell.length_b   1.000
_cell.length_c   1.000
_cell.angle_alpha   90.00
_cell.angle_beta   90.00
_cell.angle_gamma   90.00
#
_symmetry.space_group_name_H-M   'P 1'
#
loop_
_entity.id
_entity.type
_entity.pdbx_description
1 polymer ?
#
loop_
_entity_poly.entity_id
_entity_poly.type
_entity_poly.pdbx_seq_one_letter_code
_entity_poly.pdbx_strand_id
1 'polypeptide(L)' 'MENWWANALWSLTPSVIIGAFFWFVIRAISRADRTERRVYKQIEAEERAKAGLPPKQQPPAQSPAAAEPAPVEETPE' A
#
# COMPACT_ATOMS: atom_id res chain seq x y z
N MET A 1 -26.04 -7.18 37.27
CA MET A 1 -24.88 -7.75 36.52
C MET A 1 -24.28 -6.72 35.56
N GLU A 2 -24.98 -5.62 35.28
CA GLU A 2 -24.60 -4.55 34.35
C GLU A 2 -23.26 -3.89 34.72
N ASN A 3 -23.00 -3.69 36.01
CA ASN A 3 -21.82 -2.97 36.49
C ASN A 3 -20.50 -3.74 36.27
N TRP A 4 -20.53 -5.08 36.30
CA TRP A 4 -19.32 -5.88 36.12
C TRP A 4 -18.77 -5.75 34.69
N TRP A 5 -19.67 -5.82 33.71
CA TRP A 5 -19.31 -5.69 32.30
C TRP A 5 -18.88 -4.25 31.96
N ALA A 6 -19.56 -3.24 32.53
CA ALA A 6 -19.17 -1.84 32.39
C ALA A 6 -17.76 -1.56 32.94
N ASN A 7 -17.43 -2.09 34.13
CA ASN A 7 -16.11 -1.96 34.73
C ASN A 7 -15.04 -2.69 33.92
N ALA A 8 -15.35 -3.87 33.37
CA ALA A 8 -14.44 -4.59 32.51
C ALA A 8 -14.10 -3.77 31.24
N LEU A 9 -15.10 -3.18 30.57
CA LEU A 9 -14.85 -2.31 29.42
C LEU A 9 -14.04 -1.06 29.79
N TRP A 10 -14.35 -0.43 30.93
CA TRP A 10 -13.64 0.77 31.36
C TRP A 10 -12.17 0.49 31.67
N SER A 11 -11.87 -0.69 32.23
CA SER A 11 -10.48 -1.13 32.49
C SER A 11 -9.69 -1.45 31.23
N LEU A 12 -10.37 -1.93 30.18
CA LEU A 12 -9.75 -2.30 28.90
C LEU A 12 -9.59 -1.09 27.95
N THR A 13 -10.47 -0.10 28.07
CA THR A 13 -10.45 1.14 27.28
C THR A 13 -9.07 1.81 27.19
N PRO A 14 -8.32 2.03 28.31
CA PRO A 14 -7.03 2.72 28.23
C PRO A 14 -5.99 1.98 27.38
N SER A 15 -5.93 0.64 27.41
CA SER A 15 -4.97 -0.10 26.57
C SER A 15 -5.37 -0.09 25.10
N VAL A 16 -6.67 -0.19 24.81
CA VAL A 16 -7.20 -0.09 23.45
C VAL A 16 -6.95 1.30 22.86
N ILE A 17 -7.11 2.37 23.64
CA ILE A 17 -6.80 3.73 23.19
C ILE A 17 -5.33 3.86 22.81
N ILE A 18 -4.42 3.36 23.65
CA ILE A 18 -2.98 3.41 23.37
C ILE A 18 -2.65 2.59 22.11
N GLY A 19 -3.22 1.39 21.97
CA GLY A 19 -3.03 0.55 20.79
C GLY A 19 -3.59 1.19 19.50
N ALA A 20 -4.79 1.78 19.59
CA ALA A 20 -5.41 2.49 18.47
C ALA A 20 -4.62 3.73 18.08
N PHE A 21 -4.11 4.48 19.06
CA PHE A 21 -3.27 5.65 18.83
C PHE A 21 -1.96 5.25 18.14
N PHE A 22 -1.27 4.22 18.64
CA PHE A 22 -0.05 3.72 18.03
C PHE A 22 -0.29 3.20 16.59
N TRP A 23 -1.35 2.42 16.39
CA TRP A 23 -1.76 1.98 15.06
C TRP A 23 -2.06 3.17 14.14
N PHE A 24 -2.75 4.20 14.64
CA PHE A 24 -3.04 5.40 13.87
C PHE A 24 -1.76 6.13 13.43
N VAL A 25 -0.77 6.26 14.31
CA VAL A 25 0.54 6.86 13.98
C VAL A 25 1.24 6.06 12.87
N ILE A 26 1.37 4.73 13.02
CA ILE A 26 1.97 3.87 11.98
C ILE A 26 1.21 3.98 10.66
N ARG A 27 -0.13 3.99 10.73
CA ARG A 27 -1.02 4.07 9.58
C ARG A 27 -0.95 5.42 8.87
N ALA A 28 -0.73 6.49 9.61
CA ALA A 28 -0.56 7.84 9.09
C ALA A 28 0.76 7.95 8.32
N ILE A 29 1.88 7.51 8.92
CA ILE A 29 3.20 7.51 8.27
C ILE A 29 3.18 6.63 7.00
N SER A 30 2.64 5.42 7.10
CA SER A 30 2.53 4.51 5.96
C SER A 30 1.65 5.05 4.82
N ARG A 31 0.68 5.93 5.14
CA ARG A 31 -0.18 6.58 4.14
C ARG A 31 0.53 7.78 3.49
N ALA A 32 1.31 8.52 4.24
CA ALA A 32 2.10 9.64 3.75
C ALA A 32 3.12 9.17 2.69
N ASP A 33 3.91 8.13 2.98
CA ASP A 33 4.89 7.56 2.03
C ASP A 33 4.24 7.12 0.70
N ARG A 34 3.04 6.53 0.76
CA ARG A 34 2.28 6.14 -0.43
C ARG A 34 1.73 7.33 -1.22
N THR A 35 1.50 8.47 -0.57
CA THR A 35 0.91 9.66 -1.22
C THR A 35 1.98 10.43 -1.97
N GLU A 36 3.17 10.59 -1.38
CA GLU A 36 4.30 11.26 -2.02
C GLU A 36 4.66 10.60 -3.37
N ARG A 37 4.79 9.27 -3.39
CA ARG A 37 5.05 8.52 -4.64
C ARG A 37 3.95 8.68 -5.70
N ARG A 38 2.70 8.94 -5.31
CA ARG A 38 1.58 9.18 -6.23
C ARG A 38 1.54 10.61 -6.74
N VAL A 39 1.95 11.57 -5.92
CA VAL A 39 1.98 12.99 -6.29
C VAL A 39 3.13 13.25 -7.27
N TYR A 40 4.32 12.69 -7.04
CA TYR A 40 5.43 12.78 -8.02
C TYR A 40 5.05 12.23 -9.39
N LYS A 41 4.34 11.10 -9.44
CA LYS A 41 3.86 10.50 -10.70
C LYS A 41 2.81 11.35 -11.40
N GLN A 42 1.93 12.01 -10.65
CA GLN A 42 0.92 12.91 -11.22
C GLN A 42 1.57 14.16 -11.78
N ILE A 43 2.52 14.76 -11.06
CA ILE A 43 3.25 15.95 -11.52
C ILE A 43 4.05 15.64 -12.80
N GLU A 44 4.78 14.52 -12.86
CA GLU A 44 5.51 14.12 -14.08
C GLU A 44 4.57 13.86 -15.27
N ALA A 45 3.36 13.33 -15.02
CA ALA A 45 2.35 13.13 -16.05
C ALA A 45 1.77 14.45 -16.56
N GLU A 46 1.54 15.41 -15.67
CA GLU A 46 1.07 16.75 -16.03
C GLU A 46 2.13 17.55 -16.79
N GLU A 47 3.40 17.46 -16.41
CA GLU A 47 4.52 18.08 -17.14
C GLU A 47 4.70 17.46 -18.52
N ARG A 48 4.60 16.13 -18.66
CA ARG A 48 4.63 15.47 -19.98
C ARG A 48 3.43 15.84 -20.85
N ALA A 49 2.24 15.92 -20.27
CA ALA A 49 1.04 16.32 -21.01
C ALA A 49 1.18 17.75 -21.54
N LYS A 50 1.72 18.67 -20.72
CA LYS A 50 2.04 20.04 -21.15
C LYS A 50 3.17 20.09 -22.17
N ALA A 51 4.14 19.18 -22.10
CA ALA A 51 5.23 19.04 -23.06
C ALA A 51 4.86 18.24 -24.33
N GLY A 52 3.62 17.75 -24.46
CA GLY A 52 3.17 16.95 -25.61
C GLY A 52 3.82 15.56 -25.72
N LEU A 53 4.43 15.06 -24.65
CA LEU A 53 5.11 13.77 -24.60
C LEU A 53 4.14 12.63 -24.25
N PRO A 54 4.26 11.44 -24.86
CA PRO A 54 3.37 10.32 -24.58
C PRO A 54 3.48 9.85 -23.12
N PRO A 55 2.37 9.35 -22.50
CA PRO A 55 2.39 8.86 -21.14
C PRO A 55 3.44 7.76 -20.96
N LYS A 56 4.29 7.88 -19.93
CA LYS A 56 5.28 6.84 -19.62
C LYS A 56 4.52 5.59 -19.16
N GLN A 57 4.58 4.53 -19.96
CA GLN A 57 4.03 3.23 -19.58
C GLN A 57 4.71 2.79 -18.28
N GLN A 58 3.89 2.61 -17.24
CA GLN A 58 4.35 2.14 -15.95
C GLN A 58 4.90 0.71 -16.12
N PRO A 59 6.14 0.41 -15.67
CA PRO A 59 6.71 -0.93 -15.83
C PRO A 59 5.80 -2.01 -15.23
N PRO A 60 5.74 -3.21 -15.81
CA PRO A 60 4.78 -4.27 -15.48
C PRO A 60 5.11 -4.98 -14.16
N ALA A 61 5.22 -4.24 -13.06
CA ALA A 61 5.33 -4.80 -11.71
C ALA A 61 3.96 -4.91 -11.00
N GLN A 62 2.86 -4.87 -11.76
CA GLN A 62 1.51 -5.14 -11.28
C GLN A 62 0.86 -6.35 -11.98
N SER A 63 1.62 -7.15 -12.72
CA SER A 63 1.13 -8.43 -13.25
C SER A 63 1.83 -9.56 -12.51
N PRO A 64 1.14 -10.34 -11.66
CA PRO A 64 1.72 -11.55 -11.07
C PRO A 64 1.92 -12.69 -12.09
N ALA A 65 1.76 -12.43 -13.39
CA ALA A 65 1.67 -13.44 -14.43
C ALA A 65 2.97 -13.65 -15.25
N ALA A 66 4.11 -13.10 -14.82
CA ALA A 66 5.39 -13.28 -15.51
C ALA A 66 6.44 -14.02 -14.66
N ALA A 67 5.98 -14.85 -13.73
CA ALA A 67 6.80 -15.96 -13.27
C ALA A 67 6.78 -17.04 -14.36
N GLU A 68 7.95 -17.22 -14.97
CA GLU A 68 8.41 -18.43 -15.65
C GLU A 68 8.26 -18.50 -17.19
N PRO A 69 9.34 -18.16 -17.93
CA PRO A 69 9.53 -18.59 -19.30
C PRO A 69 9.95 -20.07 -19.38
N ALA A 70 9.15 -20.87 -20.09
CA ALA A 70 9.45 -22.08 -20.86
C ALA A 70 10.48 -23.12 -20.32
N PRO A 71 10.07 -24.40 -20.15
CA PRO A 71 11.03 -25.50 -20.17
C PRO A 71 11.57 -25.65 -21.59
N VAL A 72 12.87 -25.42 -21.75
CA VAL A 72 13.63 -25.89 -22.92
C VAL A 72 13.89 -27.37 -22.67
N GLU A 73 13.02 -28.25 -23.17
CA GLU A 73 13.30 -29.69 -23.27
C GLU A 73 13.78 -30.02 -24.69
N GLU A 74 14.84 -30.82 -24.70
CA GLU A 74 15.73 -31.23 -25.77
C GLU A 74 15.06 -31.72 -27.07
N THR A 75 15.60 -31.25 -28.20
CA THR A 75 15.51 -31.90 -29.51
C THR A 75 16.26 -33.24 -29.53
N PRO A 76 15.71 -34.29 -30.17
CA PRO A 76 16.32 -35.61 -30.22
C PRO A 76 17.33 -35.73 -31.38
N GLU A 77 18.50 -36.32 -31.14
CA GLU A 77 19.30 -37.06 -32.13
C GLU A 77 19.98 -38.27 -31.49
#